data_AF-A0A7V7DVC5-F1
#
_entry.id   AF-A0A7V7DVC5-F1
#
_cell.length_a   1.000
_cell.length_b   1.000
_cell.length_c   1.000
_cell.angle_alpha   90.00
_cell.angle_beta   90.00
_cell.angle_gamma   90.00
#
_symmetry.space_group_name_H-M   'P 1'
#
loop_
_entity.id
_entity.type
_entity.pdbx_description
1 polymer ?
#
loop_
_entity_poly.entity_id
_entity_poly.type
_entity_poly.pdbx_seq_one_letter_code
_entity_poly.pdbx_strand_id
1 'polypeptide(L)'
;MQKSCKEIDKMLVDYADGQLSASESSEVAEHLTKCEQCQRTLQALQRSLELAGVIWEDGLAETEAIRIPVPHKTRKIHWPRYAAVAASILLVVTISVVWRALVKSTEKEPTFAEIERRITESCSAARLLAAADLLDKYTDTKAIAKRQYHYVVKKYPETPAAVEAKLRIK
;
A
#
# COMPACT_ATOMS: atom_id res chain seq x y z
N MET A 1 18.13 -33.52 -15.28
CA MET A 1 19.19 -32.51 -15.10
C MET A 1 18.97 -31.89 -13.73
N GLN A 2 19.97 -31.91 -12.85
CA GLN A 2 19.76 -31.44 -11.49
C GLN A 2 19.73 -29.91 -11.47
N LYS A 3 18.61 -29.32 -11.02
CA LYS A 3 18.47 -27.86 -10.90
C LYS A 3 19.49 -27.31 -9.91
N SER A 4 20.01 -26.14 -10.24
CA SER A 4 20.99 -25.44 -9.40
C SER A 4 20.35 -24.93 -8.11
N CYS A 5 21.14 -24.70 -7.07
CA CYS A 5 20.61 -24.19 -5.80
C CYS A 5 19.86 -22.86 -5.96
N LYS A 6 20.27 -22.01 -6.91
CA LYS A 6 19.59 -20.72 -7.19
C LYS A 6 18.20 -20.89 -7.80
N GLU A 7 17.98 -21.95 -8.55
CA GLU A 7 16.68 -22.26 -9.13
C GLU A 7 15.76 -22.88 -8.08
N ILE A 8 16.31 -23.76 -7.25
CA ILE A 8 15.57 -24.39 -6.15
C ILE A 8 15.15 -23.36 -5.11
N ASP A 9 16.03 -22.44 -4.73
CA ASP A 9 15.75 -21.37 -3.76
C ASP A 9 14.49 -20.55 -4.12
N LYS A 10 14.31 -20.27 -5.42
CA LYS A 10 13.10 -19.57 -5.92
C LYS A 10 11.83 -20.41 -5.81
N MET A 11 11.95 -21.74 -5.81
CA MET A 11 10.83 -22.68 -5.75
C MET A 11 10.52 -23.14 -4.31
N LEU A 12 11.38 -22.82 -3.33
CA LEU A 12 11.20 -23.29 -1.95
C LEU A 12 9.95 -22.73 -1.27
N VAL A 13 9.53 -21.50 -1.63
CA VAL A 13 8.30 -20.89 -1.10
C VAL A 13 7.08 -21.65 -1.60
N ASP A 14 6.94 -21.78 -2.92
CA ASP A 14 5.84 -22.52 -3.55
C ASP A 14 5.83 -24.00 -3.13
N TYR A 15 7.00 -24.59 -2.88
CA TYR A 15 7.14 -25.95 -2.35
C TYR A 15 6.61 -26.06 -0.92
N ALA A 16 6.95 -25.11 -0.03
CA ALA A 16 6.48 -25.11 1.35
C ALA A 16 4.96 -24.92 1.45
N ASP A 17 4.38 -24.13 0.54
CA ASP A 17 2.94 -23.88 0.47
C ASP A 17 2.17 -24.97 -0.32
N GLY A 18 2.87 -25.97 -0.87
CA GLY A 18 2.27 -27.08 -1.62
C GLY A 18 1.68 -26.68 -2.99
N GLN A 19 2.14 -25.56 -3.57
CA GLN A 19 1.61 -24.99 -4.81
C GLN A 19 2.34 -25.50 -6.07
N LEU A 20 3.47 -26.20 -5.93
CA LEU A 20 4.20 -26.77 -7.05
C LEU A 20 3.47 -27.99 -7.65
N SER A 21 3.63 -28.18 -8.96
CA SER A 21 3.16 -29.41 -9.61
C SER A 21 3.90 -30.64 -9.06
N ALA A 22 3.35 -31.83 -9.27
CA ALA A 22 3.97 -33.08 -8.81
C ALA A 22 5.39 -33.28 -9.38
N SER A 23 5.61 -32.88 -10.64
CA SER A 23 6.93 -32.96 -11.29
C SER A 23 7.94 -32.01 -10.63
N GLU A 24 7.54 -30.77 -10.40
CA GLU A 24 8.39 -29.74 -9.79
C GLU A 24 8.69 -30.06 -8.32
N SER A 25 7.70 -30.55 -7.59
CA SER A 25 7.86 -31.01 -6.21
C SER A 25 8.86 -32.15 -6.10
N SER A 26 8.83 -33.10 -7.05
CA SER A 26 9.79 -34.21 -7.10
C SER A 26 11.21 -33.72 -7.36
N GLU A 27 11.39 -32.73 -8.24
CA GLU A 27 12.71 -32.13 -8.53
C GLU A 27 13.28 -31.39 -7.32
N VAL A 28 12.45 -30.62 -6.62
CA VAL A 28 12.85 -29.93 -5.38
C VAL A 28 13.17 -30.95 -4.28
N ALA A 29 12.35 -31.97 -4.09
CA ALA A 29 12.60 -33.03 -3.13
C ALA A 29 13.93 -33.75 -3.40
N GLU A 30 14.22 -34.08 -4.66
CA GLU A 30 15.50 -34.71 -5.03
C GLU A 30 16.69 -33.80 -4.69
N HIS A 31 16.60 -32.50 -4.98
CA HIS A 31 17.66 -31.56 -4.61
C HIS A 31 17.84 -31.43 -3.10
N LEU A 32 16.73 -31.38 -2.35
CA LEU A 32 16.77 -31.29 -0.89
C LEU A 32 17.49 -32.48 -0.26
N THR A 33 17.45 -33.69 -0.84
CA THR A 33 18.21 -34.83 -0.30
C THR A 33 19.73 -34.65 -0.34
N LYS A 34 20.25 -33.77 -1.21
CA LYS A 34 21.69 -33.61 -1.47
C LYS A 34 22.25 -32.26 -1.03
N CYS A 35 21.41 -31.28 -0.69
CA CYS A 35 21.82 -29.91 -0.40
C CYS A 35 21.36 -29.44 0.99
N GLU A 36 22.29 -29.43 1.95
CA GLU A 36 21.99 -28.96 3.32
C GLU A 36 21.55 -27.49 3.36
N GLN A 37 22.08 -26.63 2.48
CA GLN A 37 21.74 -25.21 2.50
C GLN A 37 20.26 -24.99 2.18
N CYS A 38 19.75 -25.65 1.13
CA CYS A 38 18.33 -25.56 0.76
C CYS A 38 17.42 -26.19 1.83
N GLN A 39 17.87 -27.26 2.50
CA GLN A 39 17.14 -27.82 3.65
C GLN A 39 17.00 -26.81 4.79
N ARG A 40 18.10 -26.11 5.15
CA ARG A 40 18.07 -25.09 6.21
C ARG A 40 17.13 -23.93 5.84
N THR A 41 17.16 -23.47 4.59
CA THR A 41 16.25 -22.42 4.11
C THR A 41 14.79 -22.86 4.21
N LEU A 42 14.47 -24.08 3.75
CA LEU A 42 13.11 -24.62 3.83
C LEU A 42 12.63 -24.73 5.29
N GLN A 43 13.50 -25.20 6.19
CA GLN A 43 13.16 -25.33 7.60
C GLN A 43 12.92 -23.96 8.27
N ALA A 44 13.68 -22.93 7.90
CA ALA A 44 13.47 -21.57 8.39
C ALA A 44 12.12 -21.01 7.91
N LEU A 45 11.75 -21.28 6.66
CA LEU A 45 10.45 -20.88 6.11
C LEU A 45 9.29 -21.59 6.84
N GLN A 46 9.39 -22.91 7.04
CA GLN A 46 8.37 -23.69 7.75
C GLN A 46 8.16 -23.21 9.19
N ARG A 47 9.23 -22.93 9.94
CA ARG A 47 9.12 -22.34 11.29
C ARG A 47 8.40 -21.00 11.29
N SER A 48 8.66 -20.16 10.28
CA SER A 48 8.00 -18.86 10.16
C SER A 48 6.50 -19.01 9.89
N LEU A 49 6.11 -19.99 9.05
CA LEU A 49 4.71 -20.32 8.78
C LEU A 49 4.00 -20.91 10.00
N GLU A 50 4.66 -21.80 10.76
CA GLU A 50 4.12 -22.35 12.01
C GLU A 50 3.83 -21.24 13.03
N LEU A 51 4.77 -20.31 13.22
CA LEU A 51 4.58 -19.16 14.12
C LEU A 51 3.42 -18.26 13.68
N ALA A 52 3.30 -18.02 12.37
CA ALA A 52 2.17 -17.26 11.82
C ALA A 52 0.84 -17.99 11.99
N GLY A 53 0.83 -19.32 11.87
CA GLY A 53 -0.34 -20.18 12.08
C GLY A 53 -0.92 -20.05 13.49
N VAL A 54 -0.06 -20.03 14.53
CA VAL A 54 -0.49 -19.84 15.92
C VAL A 54 -1.22 -18.51 16.12
N ILE A 55 -0.71 -17.42 15.52
CA ILE A 55 -1.35 -16.10 15.59
C ILE A 55 -2.72 -16.10 14.89
N TRP A 56 -2.85 -16.83 13.77
CA TRP A 56 -4.12 -16.93 13.04
C TRP A 56 -5.17 -17.78 13.75
N GLU A 57 -4.80 -18.87 14.43
CA GLU A 57 -5.75 -19.68 15.20
C GLU A 57 -6.35 -18.90 16.38
N ASP A 58 -5.55 -18.08 17.06
CA ASP A 58 -6.03 -17.20 18.13
C ASP A 58 -7.05 -16.16 17.61
N GLY A 59 -6.84 -15.65 16.39
CA GLY A 59 -7.76 -14.71 15.74
C GLY A 59 -9.07 -15.36 15.26
N LEU A 60 -9.07 -16.65 14.92
CA LEU A 60 -10.29 -17.36 14.48
C LEU A 60 -11.23 -17.64 15.66
N ALA A 61 -10.70 -17.91 16.86
CA ALA A 61 -11.49 -18.06 18.08
C ALA A 61 -12.32 -16.80 18.41
N GLU A 62 -11.81 -15.61 18.09
CA GLU A 62 -12.51 -14.34 18.28
C GLU A 62 -13.60 -14.10 17.23
N THR A 63 -13.48 -14.70 16.04
CA THR A 63 -14.47 -14.58 14.94
C THR A 63 -15.61 -15.60 14.98
N GLU A 64 -15.46 -16.73 15.71
CA GLU A 64 -16.54 -17.70 15.90
C GLU A 64 -17.71 -17.19 16.76
N ALA A 65 -17.51 -16.12 17.54
CA ALA A 65 -18.59 -15.47 18.30
C ALA A 65 -19.63 -14.78 17.39
N ILE A 66 -19.35 -14.65 16.08
CA ILE A 66 -20.27 -14.08 15.08
C ILE A 66 -20.78 -15.20 14.17
N ARG A 67 -21.44 -16.22 14.73
CA ARG A 67 -22.20 -17.19 13.93
C ARG A 67 -23.62 -16.71 13.71
N ILE A 68 -23.89 -16.13 12.53
CA ILE A 68 -25.24 -15.97 12.00
C ILE A 68 -25.74 -17.37 11.55
N PRO A 69 -26.88 -17.88 12.05
CA PRO A 69 -27.38 -19.19 11.65
C PRO A 69 -27.91 -19.12 10.21
N VAL A 70 -27.22 -19.80 9.28
CA VAL A 70 -27.69 -19.99 7.91
C VAL A 70 -28.41 -21.34 7.82
N PRO A 71 -29.71 -21.40 7.50
CA PRO A 71 -30.43 -22.66 7.41
C PRO A 71 -30.03 -23.42 6.15
N HIS A 72 -29.34 -24.56 6.32
CA HIS A 72 -29.12 -25.53 5.25
C HIS A 72 -30.41 -26.29 4.95
N LYS A 73 -31.16 -25.83 3.94
CA LYS A 73 -32.12 -26.68 3.22
C LYS A 73 -31.64 -26.80 1.78
N THR A 74 -31.26 -28.01 1.38
CA THR A 74 -30.94 -28.40 0.01
C THR A 74 -32.17 -28.22 -0.87
N ARG A 75 -32.36 -27.02 -1.42
CA ARG A 75 -33.38 -26.73 -2.41
C ARG A 75 -32.67 -26.51 -3.74
N LYS A 76 -32.95 -27.36 -4.73
CA LYS A 76 -32.51 -27.16 -6.12
C LYS A 76 -33.11 -25.83 -6.60
N ILE A 77 -32.32 -24.76 -6.54
CA ILE A 77 -32.69 -23.43 -6.99
C ILE A 77 -32.43 -23.35 -8.49
N HIS A 78 -33.48 -23.07 -9.26
CA HIS A 78 -33.38 -22.85 -10.70
C HIS A 78 -32.48 -21.63 -10.99
N TRP A 79 -31.32 -21.92 -11.59
CA TRP A 79 -30.17 -21.05 -11.82
C TRP A 79 -30.29 -19.90 -12.84
N PRO A 80 -31.25 -19.84 -13.80
CA PRO A 80 -31.13 -18.84 -14.87
C PRO A 80 -31.38 -17.41 -14.39
N ARG A 81 -32.05 -17.22 -13.23
CA ARG A 81 -32.31 -15.88 -12.69
C ARG A 81 -31.13 -15.28 -11.92
N TYR A 82 -30.27 -16.11 -11.35
CA TYR A 82 -29.10 -15.65 -10.59
C TYR A 82 -27.90 -15.36 -11.51
N ALA A 83 -27.82 -16.04 -12.65
CA ALA A 83 -26.80 -15.76 -13.67
C ALA A 83 -26.91 -14.34 -14.25
N ALA A 84 -28.14 -13.85 -14.48
CA ALA A 84 -28.36 -12.50 -14.99
C ALA A 84 -27.95 -11.39 -13.99
N VAL A 85 -28.19 -11.62 -12.70
CA VAL A 85 -27.81 -10.68 -11.63
C VAL A 85 -26.29 -10.61 -11.48
N ALA A 86 -25.60 -11.76 -11.48
CA ALA A 86 -24.14 -11.79 -11.40
C ALA A 86 -23.47 -11.08 -12.60
N ALA A 87 -23.98 -11.27 -13.82
CA ALA A 87 -23.49 -10.58 -15.00
C ALA A 87 -23.64 -9.05 -14.91
N SER A 88 -24.75 -8.56 -14.35
CA SER A 88 -24.98 -7.13 -14.15
C SER A 88 -24.00 -6.49 -13.17
N ILE A 89 -23.65 -7.19 -12.09
CA ILE A 89 -22.66 -6.72 -11.11
C ILE A 89 -21.27 -6.64 -11.75
N LEU A 90 -20.88 -7.66 -12.51
CA LEU A 90 -19.61 -7.67 -13.24
C LEU A 90 -19.52 -6.52 -14.26
N LEU A 91 -20.60 -6.23 -14.98
CA LEU A 91 -20.65 -5.08 -15.89
C LEU A 91 -20.49 -3.74 -15.17
N VAL A 92 -21.18 -3.53 -14.05
CA VAL A 92 -21.06 -2.28 -13.29
C VAL A 92 -19.65 -2.10 -12.74
N VAL A 93 -19.04 -3.17 -12.20
CA VAL A 93 -17.68 -3.12 -11.66
C VAL A 93 -16.66 -2.83 -12.76
N THR A 94 -16.74 -3.53 -13.89
CA THR A 94 -15.82 -3.32 -15.03
C THR A 94 -15.98 -1.93 -15.62
N ILE A 95 -17.20 -1.45 -15.82
CA ILE A 95 -17.46 -0.07 -16.27
C ILE A 95 -16.91 0.94 -15.28
N SER A 96 -17.07 0.72 -13.96
CA SER A 96 -16.57 1.63 -12.94
C SER A 96 -15.04 1.68 -12.88
N VAL A 97 -14.37 0.54 -13.04
CA VAL A 97 -12.90 0.45 -13.11
C VAL A 97 -12.37 1.11 -14.38
N VAL A 98 -12.99 0.85 -15.53
CA VAL A 98 -12.62 1.46 -16.81
C VAL A 98 -12.87 2.97 -16.79
N TRP A 99 -13.99 3.41 -16.23
CA TRP A 99 -14.29 4.83 -16.06
C TRP A 99 -13.28 5.51 -15.13
N ARG A 100 -12.92 4.89 -14.01
CA ARG A 100 -11.87 5.40 -13.12
C ARG A 100 -10.52 5.46 -13.83
N ALA A 101 -10.17 4.46 -14.62
CA ALA A 101 -8.92 4.45 -15.38
C ALA A 101 -8.89 5.58 -16.42
N LEU A 102 -9.98 5.78 -17.17
CA LEU A 102 -10.10 6.83 -18.19
C LEU A 102 -10.16 8.24 -17.59
N VAL A 103 -10.88 8.44 -16.49
CA VAL A 103 -11.00 9.77 -15.86
C VAL A 103 -9.72 10.16 -15.11
N LYS A 104 -9.03 9.19 -14.50
CA LYS A 104 -7.79 9.45 -13.77
C LYS A 104 -6.62 9.87 -14.67
N SER A 105 -6.68 9.63 -15.98
CA SER A 105 -5.68 10.09 -16.95
C SER A 105 -5.75 11.58 -17.31
N THR A 106 -6.58 12.38 -16.63
CA THR A 106 -6.68 13.83 -16.87
C THR A 106 -5.92 14.68 -15.86
N GLU A 107 -4.97 14.13 -15.11
CA GLU A 107 -3.94 14.97 -14.49
C GLU A 107 -2.88 15.25 -15.55
N LYS A 108 -3.01 16.41 -16.21
CA LYS A 108 -1.97 16.94 -17.10
C LYS A 108 -0.63 16.86 -16.38
N GLU A 109 0.32 16.12 -16.93
CA GLU A 109 1.69 16.14 -16.43
C GLU A 109 2.15 17.61 -16.33
N PRO A 110 2.64 18.04 -15.16
CA PRO A 110 3.07 19.42 -14.99
C PRO A 110 4.20 19.70 -15.98
N THR A 111 4.06 20.78 -16.75
CA THR A 111 5.11 21.19 -17.67
C THR A 111 6.37 21.53 -16.88
N PHE A 112 7.54 21.36 -17.49
CA PHE A 112 8.81 21.70 -16.83
C PHE A 112 8.81 23.13 -16.27
N ALA A 113 8.25 24.10 -17.01
CA ALA A 113 8.09 25.48 -16.56
C ALA A 113 7.20 25.61 -15.30
N GLU A 114 6.14 24.82 -15.20
CA GLU A 114 5.28 24.78 -14.02
C GLU A 114 6.01 24.16 -12.81
N ILE A 115 6.82 23.13 -13.04
CA ILE A 115 7.66 22.53 -12.00
C ILE A 115 8.68 23.57 -11.48
N GLU A 116 9.39 24.25 -12.37
CA GLU A 116 10.38 25.27 -12.02
C GLU A 116 9.76 26.43 -11.24
N ARG A 117 8.57 26.88 -11.66
CA ARG A 117 7.79 27.90 -10.96
C ARG A 117 7.46 27.46 -9.53
N ARG A 118 6.94 26.24 -9.35
CA ARG A 118 6.59 25.70 -8.02
C ARG A 118 7.81 25.57 -7.11
N ILE A 119 8.95 25.14 -7.64
CA ILE A 119 10.21 25.06 -6.88
C ILE A 119 10.64 26.46 -6.43
N THR A 120 10.58 27.45 -7.32
CA THR A 120 10.98 28.83 -7.04
C THR A 120 10.07 29.47 -5.98
N GLU A 121 8.76 29.28 -6.10
CA GLU A 121 7.77 29.74 -5.12
C GLU A 121 7.99 29.07 -3.76
N SER A 122 8.19 27.76 -3.73
CA SER A 122 8.44 27.02 -2.49
C SER A 122 9.73 27.45 -1.80
N CYS A 123 10.82 27.64 -2.56
CA CYS A 123 12.09 28.14 -2.01
C CYS A 123 11.95 29.55 -1.44
N SER A 124 11.24 30.44 -2.14
CA SER A 124 11.01 31.81 -1.69
C SER A 124 10.18 31.85 -0.41
N ALA A 125 9.11 31.06 -0.35
CA ALA A 125 8.25 30.94 0.82
C ALA A 125 9.02 30.38 2.03
N ALA A 126 9.83 29.34 1.83
CA ALA A 126 10.64 28.74 2.89
C ALA A 126 11.66 29.72 3.48
N ARG A 127 12.33 30.52 2.64
CA ARG A 127 13.27 31.56 3.12
C ARG A 127 12.57 32.63 3.95
N LEU A 128 11.39 33.08 3.51
CA LEU A 128 10.61 34.07 4.25
C LEU A 128 10.10 33.52 5.58
N LEU A 129 9.65 32.26 5.60
CA LEU A 129 9.24 31.58 6.84
C LEU A 129 10.41 31.48 7.82
N ALA A 130 11.59 31.04 7.37
CA ALA A 130 12.77 30.95 8.21
C ALA A 130 13.19 32.32 8.78
N ALA A 131 13.11 33.38 7.97
CA ALA A 131 13.36 34.74 8.45
C ALA A 131 12.34 35.19 9.50
N ALA A 132 11.06 34.88 9.30
CA ALA A 132 10.01 35.17 10.27
C ALA A 132 10.21 34.41 11.59
N ASP A 133 10.59 33.13 11.54
CA ASP A 133 10.91 32.31 12.71
C ASP A 133 12.11 32.84 13.50
N LEU A 134 13.09 33.44 12.83
CA LEU A 134 14.18 34.13 13.52
C LEU A 134 13.70 35.39 14.24
N LEU A 135 12.82 36.17 13.61
CA LEU A 135 12.25 37.38 14.21
C LEU A 135 11.29 37.07 15.36
N ASP A 136 10.58 35.95 15.34
CA ASP A 136 9.64 35.58 16.40
C ASP A 136 10.33 35.27 17.73
N LYS A 137 11.63 34.92 17.70
CA LYS A 137 12.45 34.68 18.89
C LYS A 137 12.71 35.93 19.73
N TYR A 138 12.59 37.12 19.16
CA TYR A 138 12.85 38.38 19.84
C TYR A 138 11.53 39.12 20.12
N THR A 139 11.34 39.52 21.39
CA THR A 139 10.11 40.18 21.86
C THR A 139 9.76 41.44 21.04
N ASP A 140 10.78 42.23 20.69
CA ASP A 140 10.62 43.51 19.98
C ASP A 140 10.21 43.35 18.51
N THR A 141 10.46 42.18 17.91
CA THR A 141 10.16 41.91 16.49
C THR A 141 8.99 40.97 16.28
N LYS A 142 8.29 40.54 17.34
CA LYS A 142 7.16 39.61 17.26
C LYS A 142 6.02 40.10 16.37
N ALA A 143 5.72 41.41 16.40
CA ALA A 143 4.71 42.00 15.52
C ALA A 143 5.12 41.96 14.04
N ILE A 144 6.42 42.06 13.75
CA ILE A 144 6.98 41.98 12.40
C ILE A 144 6.93 40.52 11.92
N ALA A 145 7.32 39.57 12.77
CA ALA A 145 7.22 38.14 12.49
C ALA A 145 5.79 37.73 12.11
N LYS A 146 4.79 38.17 12.89
CA LYS A 146 3.38 37.90 12.60
C LYS A 146 2.93 38.45 11.23
N ARG A 147 3.37 39.65 10.86
CA ARG A 147 3.10 40.21 9.52
C ARG A 147 3.76 39.39 8.41
N GLN A 148 4.98 38.89 8.64
CA GLN A 148 5.68 38.04 7.67
C GLN A 148 4.99 36.70 7.49
N TYR A 149 4.51 36.05 8.57
CA TYR A 149 3.70 34.84 8.44
C TYR A 149 2.45 35.08 7.60
N HIS A 150 1.71 36.16 7.86
CA HIS A 150 0.54 36.52 7.04
C HIS A 150 0.90 36.75 5.55
N TYR A 151 2.06 37.36 5.28
CA TYR A 151 2.53 37.57 3.93
C TYR A 151 2.83 36.25 3.21
N VAL A 152 3.52 35.32 3.86
CA VAL A 152 3.82 33.98 3.30
C VAL A 152 2.52 33.24 2.97
N VAL A 153 1.54 33.25 3.89
CA VAL A 153 0.23 32.62 3.67
C VAL A 153 -0.51 33.23 2.49
N LYS A 154 -0.50 34.55 2.36
CA LYS A 154 -1.22 35.27 1.30
C LYS A 154 -0.56 35.10 -0.07
N LYS A 155 0.78 35.14 -0.13
CA LYS A 155 1.52 35.17 -1.40
C LYS A 155 1.84 33.77 -1.94
N TYR A 156 2.03 32.79 -1.06
CA TYR A 156 2.46 31.44 -1.41
C TYR A 156 1.51 30.36 -0.84
N PRO A 157 0.19 30.44 -1.09
CA PRO A 157 -0.81 29.65 -0.37
C PRO A 157 -0.66 28.13 -0.52
N GLU A 158 -0.13 27.69 -1.66
CA GLU A 158 0.03 26.28 -2.03
C GLU A 158 1.37 25.67 -1.55
N THR A 159 2.17 26.42 -0.78
CA THR A 159 3.49 25.95 -0.32
C THR A 159 3.43 25.34 1.07
N PRO A 160 4.30 24.36 1.41
CA PRO A 160 4.42 23.83 2.77
C PRO A 160 4.70 24.93 3.81
N ALA A 161 5.49 25.94 3.42
CA ALA A 161 5.80 27.07 4.29
C ALA A 161 4.57 27.90 4.67
N ALA A 162 3.57 28.02 3.78
CA ALA A 162 2.31 28.68 4.13
C ALA A 162 1.47 27.86 5.11
N VAL A 163 1.50 26.54 5.03
CA VAL A 163 0.83 25.67 6.02
C VAL A 163 1.46 25.89 7.40
N GLU A 164 2.79 25.89 7.48
CA GLU A 164 3.49 26.14 8.75
C GLU A 164 3.27 27.57 9.26
N ALA A 165 3.32 28.58 8.39
CA ALA A 165 3.03 29.97 8.76
C ALA A 165 1.62 30.12 9.36
N LYS A 166 0.60 29.39 8.86
CA LYS A 166 -0.75 29.39 9.44
C LYS A 166 -0.76 28.87 10.88
N LEU A 167 0.11 27.91 11.21
CA LEU A 167 0.23 27.38 12.58
C LEU A 167 0.86 28.41 13.52
N ARG A 168 1.80 29.24 13.06
CA ARG A 168 2.45 30.28 13.88
C ARG A 168 1.57 31.51 14.13
N ILE A 169 0.56 31.74 13.30
CA ILE A 169 -0.39 32.85 13.45
C ILE A 169 -1.45 32.55 14.52
N LYS A 170 -1.80 31.27 14.69
CA LYS A 170 -2.77 30.79 15.69
C LYS A 170 -2.17 30.84 17.08
#